data_AF-A0A833H3S9-F1
#
_entry.id   AF-A0A833H3S9-F1
#
_cell.length_a   1.000
_cell.length_b   1.000
_cell.length_c   1.000
_cell.angle_alpha   90.00
_cell.angle_beta   90.00
_cell.angle_gamma   90.00
#
_symmetry.space_group_name_H-M   'P 1'
#
loop_
_entity.id
_entity.type
_entity.pdbx_description
1 polymer ?
#
loop_
_entity_poly.entity_id
_entity_poly.type
_entity_poly.pdbx_seq_one_letter_code
_entity_poly.pdbx_strand_id
1 'polypeptide(L)'
;MTAWSVMFVEIYRLTNSVWPCVLMHAGEDGVPTLLVTISGIVTFTTAGKLWLDPTSSIVATALYLAFGLWLRQKRMQSCLI
;
A
#
# COMPACT_ATOMS: atom_id res chain seq x y z
N MET A 1 -4.01 6.28 -3.86
CA MET A 1 -2.75 7.05 -4.06
C MET A 1 -2.27 7.78 -2.79
N THR A 2 -3.11 8.55 -2.07
CA THR A 2 -2.67 9.41 -0.95
C THR A 2 -2.32 8.70 0.37
N ALA A 3 -3.02 7.61 0.73
CA ALA A 3 -2.75 6.91 2.01
C ALA A 3 -1.44 6.10 2.02
N TRP A 4 -0.99 5.65 0.85
CA TRP A 4 0.20 4.81 0.67
C TRP A 4 1.48 5.61 0.91
N SER A 5 1.45 6.92 0.64
CA SER A 5 2.59 7.82 0.85
C SER A 5 3.08 7.79 2.30
N VAL A 6 2.18 7.66 3.28
CA VAL A 6 2.55 7.57 4.70
C VAL A 6 3.40 6.32 4.95
N MET A 7 2.97 5.17 4.43
CA MET A 7 3.70 3.92 4.54
C MET A 7 5.05 4.01 3.82
N PHE A 8 5.08 4.50 2.58
CA PHE A 8 6.33 4.59 1.79
C PHE A 8 7.36 5.51 2.43
N VAL A 9 6.95 6.66 2.95
CA VAL A 9 7.86 7.59 3.63
C VAL A 9 8.46 6.96 4.88
N GLU A 10 7.69 6.22 5.66
CA GLU A 10 8.21 5.56 6.87
C GLU A 10 9.13 4.39 6.54
N ILE A 11 8.83 3.58 5.51
CA ILE A 11 9.74 2.54 5.02
C ILE A 11 11.07 3.15 4.53
N TYR A 12 11.00 4.22 3.75
CA TYR A 12 12.19 4.92 3.28
C TYR A 12 13.03 5.43 4.46
N ARG A 13 12.40 6.04 5.47
CA ARG A 13 13.11 6.54 6.66
C ARG A 13 13.75 5.44 7.50
N LEU A 14 13.14 4.25 7.55
CA LEU A 14 13.67 3.10 8.27
C LEU A 14 14.83 2.41 7.53
N THR A 15 14.77 2.37 6.20
CA THR A 15 15.73 1.63 5.37
C THR A 15 16.78 2.51 4.69
N ASN A 16 16.59 3.83 4.67
CA ASN A 16 17.34 4.81 3.88
C ASN A 16 17.52 4.41 2.40
N SER A 17 16.56 3.68 1.84
CA SER A 17 16.61 3.13 0.50
C SER A 17 15.30 3.34 -0.22
N VAL A 18 15.37 3.70 -1.50
CA VAL A 18 14.20 3.85 -2.38
C VAL A 18 13.72 2.51 -2.94
N TRP A 19 14.56 1.47 -2.90
CA TRP A 19 14.27 0.16 -3.48
C TRP A 19 13.00 -0.52 -2.97
N PRO A 20 12.68 -0.50 -1.66
CA PRO A 20 11.43 -1.07 -1.17
C PRO A 20 10.18 -0.42 -1.80
N CYS A 21 10.23 0.89 -2.06
CA CYS A 21 9.14 1.61 -2.73
C CYS A 21 9.00 1.16 -4.19
N VAL A 22 10.13 1.06 -4.91
CA VAL A 22 10.16 0.61 -6.32
C VAL A 22 9.63 -0.81 -6.45
N LEU A 23 10.08 -1.73 -5.59
CA LEU A 23 9.64 -3.13 -5.63
C LEU A 23 8.15 -3.28 -5.28
N MET A 24 7.67 -2.53 -4.29
CA MET A 24 6.26 -2.57 -3.93
C MET A 24 5.36 -2.03 -5.04
N HIS A 25 5.77 -0.92 -5.69
CA HIS A 25 5.02 -0.37 -6.82
C HIS A 25 5.04 -1.32 -8.03
N ALA A 26 6.20 -1.90 -8.36
CA ALA A 26 6.30 -2.88 -9.44
C ALA A 26 5.43 -4.14 -9.17
N GLY A 27 5.34 -4.57 -7.91
CA GLY A 27 4.48 -5.69 -7.51
C GLY A 27 2.99 -5.38 -7.61
N GLU A 28 2.57 -4.16 -7.26
CA GLU A 28 1.20 -3.69 -7.44
C GLU A 28 0.80 -3.65 -8.93
N ASP A 29 1.65 -3.09 -9.77
CA ASP A 29 1.38 -3.03 -11.21
C ASP A 29 1.36 -4.43 -11.86
N GLY A 30 2.29 -5.30 -11.45
CA GLY A 30 2.44 -6.64 -12.02
C GLY A 30 1.36 -7.63 -11.60
N VAL A 31 0.69 -7.43 -10.46
CA VAL A 31 -0.28 -8.39 -9.92
C VAL A 31 -1.69 -7.79 -9.87
N PRO A 32 -2.11 -6.99 -8.85
CA PRO A 32 -3.49 -6.54 -8.76
C PRO A 32 -3.93 -5.70 -9.97
N THR A 33 -3.09 -4.79 -10.48
CA THR A 33 -3.46 -3.96 -11.64
C THR A 33 -3.62 -4.81 -12.90
N LEU A 34 -2.68 -5.73 -13.15
CA LEU A 34 -2.77 -6.67 -14.28
C LEU A 34 -3.98 -7.62 -14.17
N LEU A 35 -4.24 -8.18 -12.99
CA LEU A 35 -5.31 -9.19 -12.80
C LEU A 35 -6.71 -8.57 -12.80
N VAL A 36 -6.87 -7.40 -12.20
CA VAL A 36 -8.19 -6.78 -11.98
C VAL A 36 -8.55 -5.81 -13.10
N THR A 37 -7.59 -4.99 -13.54
CA THR A 37 -7.88 -3.88 -14.46
C THR A 37 -7.62 -4.24 -15.91
N ILE A 38 -6.53 -4.97 -16.19
CA ILE A 38 -6.08 -5.22 -17.57
C ILE A 38 -6.60 -6.55 -18.12
N SER A 39 -6.41 -7.65 -17.39
CA SER A 39 -6.81 -8.98 -17.86
C SER A 39 -8.28 -9.32 -17.60
N GLY A 40 -8.95 -8.59 -16.70
CA GLY A 40 -10.37 -8.79 -16.39
C GLY A 40 -10.71 -10.17 -15.82
N ILE A 41 -9.72 -10.92 -15.33
CA ILE A 41 -9.92 -12.26 -14.75
C ILE A 41 -10.76 -12.17 -13.48
N VAL A 42 -10.63 -11.07 -12.73
CA VAL A 42 -11.42 -10.80 -11.52
C VAL A 42 -12.29 -9.57 -11.76
N THR A 43 -13.58 -9.79 -12.03
CA THR A 43 -14.56 -8.73 -12.22
C THR A 43 -15.31 -8.43 -10.92
N PHE A 44 -15.14 -7.21 -10.40
CA PHE A 44 -15.90 -6.72 -9.26
C PHE A 44 -17.16 -5.97 -9.71
N THR A 45 -18.27 -6.16 -8.99
CA THR A 45 -19.46 -5.32 -9.11
C THR A 45 -19.15 -3.89 -8.64
N THR A 46 -19.96 -2.90 -9.02
CA THR A 46 -19.73 -1.47 -8.66
C THR A 46 -19.56 -1.26 -7.15
N ALA A 47 -20.33 -1.97 -6.32
CA ALA A 47 -20.17 -1.96 -4.88
C ALA A 47 -18.89 -2.71 -4.43
N GLY A 48 -18.58 -3.85 -5.05
CA GLY A 48 -17.36 -4.61 -4.78
C GLY A 48 -16.08 -3.82 -5.08
N LYS A 49 -16.07 -2.99 -6.14
CA LYS A 49 -14.93 -2.10 -6.44
C LYS A 49 -14.69 -1.06 -5.35
N LEU A 50 -15.74 -0.49 -4.77
CA LEU A 50 -15.57 0.51 -3.69
C LEU A 50 -14.98 -0.11 -2.41
N TRP A 51 -15.40 -1.34 -2.09
CA TRP A 51 -15.08 -1.98 -0.81
C TRP A 51 -13.85 -2.89 -0.84
N LEU A 52 -13.59 -3.57 -1.97
CA LEU A 52 -12.63 -4.66 -2.06
C LEU A 52 -11.61 -4.52 -3.19
N ASP A 53 -11.68 -3.46 -4.00
CA ASP A 53 -10.63 -3.19 -4.98
C ASP A 53 -9.26 -3.04 -4.28
N PRO A 54 -8.27 -3.87 -4.65
CA PRO A 54 -6.97 -3.87 -3.98
C PRO A 54 -6.20 -2.56 -4.13
N THR A 55 -6.50 -1.73 -5.14
CA THR A 55 -5.78 -0.48 -5.41
C THR A 55 -6.42 0.72 -4.71
N SER A 56 -7.75 0.75 -4.65
CA SER A 56 -8.51 1.97 -4.34
C SER A 56 -9.62 1.79 -3.32
N SER A 57 -9.79 0.58 -2.76
CA SER A 57 -10.86 0.36 -1.78
C SER A 57 -10.60 1.04 -0.44
N ILE A 58 -11.70 1.24 0.28
CA ILE A 58 -11.70 1.71 1.66
C ILE A 58 -10.88 0.76 2.55
N VAL A 59 -11.03 -0.56 2.36
CA VAL A 59 -10.33 -1.57 3.16
C VAL A 59 -8.83 -1.50 2.90
N ALA A 60 -8.40 -1.50 1.64
CA ALA A 60 -7.00 -1.41 1.28
C ALA A 60 -6.37 -0.11 1.84
N THR A 61 -7.06 1.02 1.67
CA THR A 61 -6.63 2.33 2.17
C THR A 61 -6.45 2.33 3.70
N ALA A 62 -7.41 1.76 4.44
CA ALA A 62 -7.33 1.67 5.89
C ALA A 62 -6.15 0.79 6.35
N LEU A 63 -5.90 -0.34 5.67
CA LEU A 63 -4.77 -1.23 5.97
C LEU A 63 -3.42 -0.55 5.73
N TYR A 64 -3.24 0.12 4.59
CA TYR A 64 -2.00 0.84 4.30
C TYR A 64 -1.73 1.95 5.31
N LEU A 65 -2.77 2.68 5.72
CA LEU A 65 -2.65 3.74 6.70
C LEU A 65 -2.33 3.18 8.09
N ALA A 66 -2.99 2.11 8.52
CA ALA A 66 -2.70 1.42 9.77
C ALA A 66 -1.26 0.90 9.81
N PHE A 67 -0.80 0.27 8.72
CA PHE A 67 0.57 -0.24 8.62
C PHE A 67 1.61 0.90 8.62
N GLY A 68 1.36 2.00 7.89
CA GLY A 68 2.22 3.17 7.92
C GLY A 68 2.32 3.82 9.31
N LEU A 69 1.21 3.91 10.04
CA LEU A 69 1.21 4.40 11.43
C LEU A 69 1.95 3.45 12.38
N TRP A 70 1.81 2.13 12.18
CA TRP A 70 2.56 1.14 12.95
C TRP A 70 4.07 1.25 12.73
N LEU A 71 4.52 1.41 11.47
CA LEU A 71 5.92 1.66 11.15
C LEU A 71 6.43 2.96 11.81
N ARG A 72 5.62 4.02 11.79
CA ARG A 72 5.93 5.27 12.48
C ARG A 72 6.12 5.06 13.98
N GLN A 73 5.26 4.26 14.62
CA GLN A 73 5.40 3.94 16.05
C GLN A 73 6.72 3.20 16.31
N LYS A 74 7.08 2.21 15.48
CA LYS A 74 8.36 1.49 15.59
C LYS A 74 9.56 2.43 15.49
N ARG A 75 9.56 3.33 14.51
CA ARG A 75 10.63 4.32 14.34
C ARG A 75 10.75 5.26 15.55
N MET A 76 9.61 5.72 16.09
CA MET A 76 9.59 6.60 17.27
C MET A 76 10.11 5.88 18.52
N GLN A 77 9.79 4.60 18.69
CA GLN A 77 10.31 3.77 19.79
C GLN A 77 11.84 3.58 19.69
N SER A 78 12.38 3.37 18.49
CA SER A 78 13.82 3.23 18.29
C SER A 78 14.63 4.52 18.50
N CYS A 79 13.98 5.70 18.48
CA CYS A 79 14.64 6.99 18.72
C CYS A 79 14.61 7.41 20.21
N LEU A 80 13.95 6.63 21.06
CA LEU A 80 13.75 6.87 22.49
C LEU A 80 14.70 6.03 23.37
N ILE A 81 15.61 5.27 22.75
CA ILE A 81 16.69 4.48 23.36
C ILE A 81 18.01 5.09 22.89
#